data_AF-A0A0Q8EKA1-F1
#
_entry.id   AF-A0A0Q8EKA1-F1
#
_cell.length_a   1.000
_cell.length_b   1.000
_cell.length_c   1.000
_cell.angle_alpha   90.00
_cell.angle_beta   90.00
_cell.angle_gamma   90.00
#
_symmetry.space_group_name_H-M   'P 1'
#
loop_
_entity.id
_entity.type
_entity.pdbx_description
1 polymer ?
#
loop_
_entity_poly.entity_id
_entity_poly.type
_entity_poly.pdbx_seq_one_letter_code
_entity_poly.pdbx_strand_id
1 'polypeptide(L)'
;MLSGTSDSWRKDIGFRVLKIDTSNMSDVYYTPDQITQGDLLDSVDNIKPDRTPEDLLFQVMLYWGVDLALPIEKKVIQGKAVYFVDTDALAACFDKTGSIDDAFAKELATYKPLRAVFRDAGFKGDDVKINIEQIFKLLSPGTEVKCL
;
A
#
# COMPACT_ATOMS: atom_id res chain seq x y z
N MET A 1 -49.79 -13.80 10.91
CA MET A 1 -48.64 -14.63 11.34
C MET A 1 -48.54 -15.76 10.34
N LEU A 2 -47.52 -15.89 9.50
CA LEU A 2 -46.12 -16.14 9.85
C LEU A 2 -45.19 -15.48 8.82
N SER A 3 -44.19 -14.73 9.30
CA SER A 3 -43.08 -14.19 8.51
C SER A 3 -42.10 -15.31 8.16
N GLY A 4 -41.88 -15.56 6.88
CA GLY A 4 -40.79 -16.41 6.40
C GLY A 4 -39.68 -15.55 5.82
N THR A 5 -38.92 -14.86 6.66
CA THR A 5 -37.68 -14.19 6.23
C THR A 5 -36.60 -15.26 6.15
N SER A 6 -36.15 -15.62 4.95
CA SER A 6 -35.02 -16.53 4.74
C SER A 6 -33.71 -15.80 5.06
N ASP A 7 -33.39 -15.68 6.35
CA ASP A 7 -32.25 -14.92 6.86
C ASP A 7 -31.04 -15.84 7.18
N SER A 8 -30.81 -16.91 6.39
CA SER A 8 -29.86 -17.98 6.78
C SER A 8 -28.80 -18.38 5.75
N TRP A 9 -28.63 -17.67 4.63
CA TRP A 9 -27.52 -17.94 3.70
C TRP A 9 -26.32 -17.02 3.96
N ARG A 10 -25.61 -17.26 5.07
CA ARG A 10 -24.28 -16.66 5.37
C ARG A 10 -23.15 -17.69 5.20
N LYS A 11 -23.07 -18.34 4.04
CA LYS A 11 -21.95 -19.24 3.72
C LYS A 11 -20.87 -18.47 2.97
N ASP A 12 -19.65 -18.51 3.48
CA ASP A 12 -18.49 -17.98 2.76
C ASP A 12 -18.06 -18.99 1.69
N ILE A 13 -18.55 -18.78 0.47
CA ILE A 13 -18.24 -19.58 -0.72
C ILE A 13 -17.32 -18.83 -1.68
N GLY A 14 -16.88 -17.63 -1.31
CA GLY A 14 -15.93 -16.85 -2.08
C GLY A 14 -14.53 -17.43 -1.92
N PHE A 15 -13.73 -17.38 -2.98
CA PHE A 15 -12.31 -17.69 -2.89
C PHE A 15 -11.52 -16.69 -3.73
N ARG A 16 -10.31 -16.37 -3.26
CA ARG A 16 -9.36 -15.54 -4.00
C ARG A 16 -8.49 -16.46 -4.86
N VAL A 17 -8.30 -16.08 -6.12
CA VAL A 17 -7.36 -16.74 -7.04
C VAL A 17 -6.17 -15.82 -7.22
N LEU A 18 -4.97 -16.33 -6.95
CA LEU A 18 -3.71 -15.63 -7.13
C LEU A 18 -2.83 -16.42 -8.09
N LYS A 19 -2.03 -15.73 -8.89
CA LYS A 19 -1.08 -16.32 -9.83
C LYS A 19 0.31 -15.78 -9.55
N ILE A 20 1.31 -16.64 -9.67
CA ILE A 20 2.71 -16.22 -9.61
C ILE A 20 3.07 -15.50 -10.91
N ASP A 21 3.75 -14.38 -10.77
CA ASP A 21 4.30 -13.58 -11.86
C ASP A 21 5.74 -13.17 -11.52
N THR A 22 6.40 -12.48 -12.45
CA THR A 22 7.70 -11.83 -12.21
C THR A 22 7.60 -10.75 -11.14
N SER A 23 8.74 -10.34 -10.58
CA SER A 23 8.83 -9.27 -9.57
C SER A 23 8.02 -8.02 -9.96
N ASN A 24 7.42 -7.36 -8.98
CA ASN A 24 6.82 -6.03 -9.17
C ASN A 24 7.89 -4.94 -9.39
N MET A 25 9.13 -5.19 -8.97
CA MET A 25 10.22 -4.22 -9.10
C MET A 25 10.73 -4.16 -10.53
N SER A 26 11.02 -2.96 -11.01
CA SER A 26 11.72 -2.72 -12.27
C SER A 26 13.19 -3.15 -12.14
N ASP A 27 13.70 -3.80 -13.17
CA ASP A 27 15.10 -4.23 -13.25
C ASP A 27 15.99 -3.01 -13.57
N VAL A 28 16.32 -2.22 -12.55
CA VAL A 28 17.20 -1.04 -12.68
C VAL A 28 18.66 -1.50 -12.73
N TYR A 29 19.06 -2.16 -13.81
CA TYR A 29 20.45 -2.49 -14.12
C TYR A 29 21.01 -1.48 -15.10
N TYR A 30 21.70 -0.46 -14.60
CA TYR A 30 22.48 0.42 -15.45
C TYR A 30 23.96 0.35 -15.08
N THR A 31 24.81 0.12 -16.08
CA THR A 31 26.21 0.53 -15.97
C THR A 31 26.27 2.05 -16.21
N PRO A 32 27.06 2.81 -15.43
CA PRO A 32 27.08 4.29 -15.51
C PRO A 32 27.29 4.83 -16.93
N ASP A 33 28.00 4.08 -17.77
CA ASP A 33 28.35 4.46 -19.15
C ASP A 33 27.23 4.24 -20.17
N GLN A 34 26.08 3.67 -19.77
CA GLN A 34 24.96 3.33 -20.65
C GLN A 34 23.70 4.20 -20.43
N ILE A 35 23.74 5.15 -19.50
CA ILE A 35 22.58 5.99 -19.15
C ILE A 35 22.61 7.29 -19.97
N THR A 36 21.57 7.55 -20.77
CA THR A 36 21.35 8.89 -21.34
C THR A 36 20.54 9.75 -20.36
N GLN A 37 20.64 11.08 -20.44
CA GLN A 37 19.92 11.98 -19.52
C GLN A 37 18.39 11.78 -19.52
N GLY A 38 17.82 11.23 -20.60
CA GLY A 38 16.41 10.86 -20.67
C GLY A 38 16.04 9.66 -19.79
N ASP A 39 16.92 8.65 -19.71
CA ASP A 39 16.68 7.41 -18.94
C ASP A 39 16.69 7.65 -17.41
N LEU A 40 17.32 8.75 -16.96
CA LEU A 40 17.29 9.19 -15.57
C LEU A 40 15.89 9.58 -15.08
N LEU A 41 15.03 10.09 -15.98
CA LEU A 41 13.66 10.49 -15.63
C LEU A 41 12.73 9.27 -15.53
N ASP A 42 12.97 8.23 -16.33
CA ASP A 42 12.23 6.96 -16.28
C ASP A 42 12.66 6.08 -15.09
N SER A 43 13.79 6.40 -14.45
CA SER A 43 14.34 5.68 -13.29
C SER A 43 13.78 6.12 -11.94
N VAL A 44 12.81 7.05 -11.92
CA VAL A 44 12.24 7.60 -10.67
C VAL A 44 11.27 6.62 -9.99
N ASP A 45 10.65 5.71 -10.75
CA ASP A 45 9.72 4.71 -10.22
C ASP A 45 10.32 3.32 -10.31
N ASN A 46 10.56 2.69 -9.16
CA ASN A 46 11.19 1.38 -9.04
C ASN A 46 10.19 0.21 -9.22
N ILE A 47 8.94 0.48 -9.55
CA ILE A 47 7.88 -0.51 -9.78
C ILE A 47 7.50 -0.53 -11.27
N LYS A 48 7.32 -1.73 -11.82
CA LYS A 48 6.92 -1.91 -13.22
C LYS A 48 5.57 -1.21 -13.50
N PRO A 49 5.41 -0.54 -14.66
CA PRO A 49 4.27 0.34 -14.93
C PRO A 49 2.92 -0.39 -15.06
N ASP A 50 2.95 -1.69 -15.36
CA ASP A 50 1.80 -2.56 -15.51
C ASP A 50 1.29 -3.16 -14.20
N ARG A 51 1.93 -2.85 -13.05
CA ARG A 51 1.52 -3.35 -11.73
C ARG A 51 0.38 -2.56 -11.12
N THR A 52 -0.56 -3.30 -10.56
CA THR A 52 -1.74 -2.76 -9.86
C THR A 52 -1.43 -2.53 -8.38
N PRO A 53 -2.18 -1.64 -7.69
CA PRO A 53 -2.10 -1.50 -6.25
C PRO A 53 -2.31 -2.83 -5.50
N GLU A 54 -3.18 -3.70 -6.01
CA GLU A 54 -3.44 -5.01 -5.45
C GLU A 54 -2.23 -5.95 -5.58
N ASP A 55 -1.48 -5.93 -6.70
CA ASP A 55 -0.25 -6.70 -6.85
C ASP A 55 0.79 -6.33 -5.80
N LEU A 56 0.90 -5.03 -5.50
CA LEU A 56 1.79 -4.50 -4.45
C LEU A 56 1.29 -4.90 -3.06
N LEU A 57 -0.02 -4.83 -2.82
CA LEU A 57 -0.63 -5.23 -1.56
C LEU A 57 -0.34 -6.70 -1.24
N PHE A 58 -0.58 -7.60 -2.19
CA PHE A 58 -0.36 -9.03 -1.99
C PHE A 58 1.13 -9.36 -1.85
N GLN A 59 2.03 -8.66 -2.56
CA GLN A 59 3.46 -8.77 -2.33
C GLN A 59 3.84 -8.38 -0.89
N VAL A 60 3.32 -7.27 -0.38
CA VAL A 60 3.58 -6.80 1.00
C VAL A 60 3.04 -7.79 2.03
N MET A 61 1.82 -8.28 1.84
CA MET A 61 1.21 -9.27 2.72
C MET A 61 2.08 -10.55 2.79
N LEU A 62 2.56 -11.04 1.65
CA LEU A 62 3.48 -12.18 1.58
C LEU A 62 4.81 -11.89 2.29
N TYR A 63 5.44 -10.75 2.00
CA TYR A 63 6.73 -10.38 2.59
C TYR A 63 6.68 -10.30 4.12
N TRP A 64 5.53 -9.89 4.67
CA TRP A 64 5.32 -9.76 6.11
C TRP A 64 4.56 -10.91 6.76
N GLY A 65 4.31 -12.00 6.01
CA GLY A 65 3.63 -13.18 6.51
C GLY A 65 2.20 -12.90 7.00
N VAL A 66 1.54 -11.89 6.43
CA VAL A 66 0.12 -11.58 6.70
C VAL A 66 -0.74 -12.56 5.93
N ASP A 67 -1.72 -13.17 6.59
CA ASP A 67 -2.60 -14.16 5.99
C ASP A 67 -3.43 -13.53 4.85
N LEU A 68 -3.38 -14.16 3.67
CA LEU A 68 -4.04 -13.71 2.44
C LEU A 68 -5.56 -13.86 2.48
N ALA A 69 -6.10 -14.62 3.44
CA ALA A 69 -7.54 -14.75 3.67
C ALA A 69 -8.13 -13.57 4.46
N LEU A 70 -7.29 -12.73 5.08
CA LEU A 70 -7.76 -11.63 5.91
C LEU A 70 -8.61 -10.62 5.09
N PRO A 71 -9.62 -10.01 5.74
CA PRO A 71 -10.47 -9.02 5.09
C PRO A 71 -9.65 -7.81 4.68
N ILE A 72 -9.96 -7.27 3.49
CA ILE A 72 -9.32 -6.09 2.93
C ILE A 72 -10.42 -5.06 2.70
N GLU A 73 -10.29 -3.90 3.32
CA GLU A 73 -11.18 -2.76 3.14
C GLU A 73 -10.45 -1.63 2.41
N LYS A 74 -11.06 -1.07 1.36
CA LYS A 74 -10.51 0.08 0.63
C LYS A 74 -11.23 1.34 1.07
N LYS A 75 -10.47 2.31 1.59
CA LYS A 75 -10.95 3.64 1.99
C LYS A 75 -10.30 4.74 1.14
N VAL A 76 -10.93 5.91 1.13
CA VAL A 76 -10.34 7.12 0.56
C VAL A 76 -10.03 8.08 1.70
N ILE A 77 -8.77 8.46 1.85
CA ILE A 77 -8.25 9.37 2.87
C ILE A 77 -7.53 10.50 2.13
N GLN A 78 -7.92 11.75 2.34
CA GLN A 78 -7.40 12.92 1.59
C GLN A 78 -7.33 12.68 0.06
N GLY A 79 -8.38 12.08 -0.51
CA GLY A 79 -8.47 11.77 -1.95
C GLY A 79 -7.65 10.57 -2.42
N LYS A 80 -6.93 9.86 -1.53
CA LYS A 80 -6.02 8.76 -1.87
C LYS A 80 -6.60 7.43 -1.43
N ALA A 81 -6.45 6.41 -2.26
CA ALA A 81 -6.88 5.05 -1.92
C ALA A 81 -5.95 4.42 -0.89
N VAL A 82 -6.52 3.95 0.22
CA VAL A 82 -5.80 3.23 1.28
C VAL A 82 -6.47 1.88 1.51
N TYR A 83 -5.67 0.82 1.47
CA TYR A 83 -6.09 -0.55 1.75
C TYR A 83 -5.80 -0.87 3.21
N PHE A 84 -6.82 -1.25 3.97
CA PHE A 84 -6.71 -1.74 5.34
C PHE A 84 -6.90 -3.25 5.34
N VAL A 85 -5.93 -3.99 5.87
CA VAL A 85 -6.02 -5.44 6.07
C VAL A 85 -6.27 -5.72 7.54
N ASP A 86 -7.26 -6.57 7.82
CA ASP A 86 -7.64 -6.98 9.17
C ASP A 86 -7.85 -5.79 10.12
N THR A 87 -8.56 -4.76 9.64
CA THR A 87 -8.86 -3.50 10.34
C THR A 87 -7.64 -2.60 10.57
N ASP A 88 -6.57 -3.10 11.20
CA ASP A 88 -5.39 -2.33 11.60
C ASP A 88 -4.07 -3.07 11.40
N ALA A 89 -4.06 -4.35 11.00
CA ALA A 89 -2.82 -5.10 10.82
C ALA A 89 -1.90 -4.50 9.75
N LEU A 90 -2.49 -3.92 8.70
CA LEU A 90 -1.77 -3.24 7.62
C LEU A 90 -2.63 -2.10 7.06
N ALA A 91 -2.05 -0.92 6.91
CA ALA A 91 -2.58 0.15 6.07
C ALA A 91 -1.60 0.42 4.92
N ALA A 92 -2.05 0.35 3.67
CA ALA A 92 -1.19 0.53 2.51
C ALA A 92 -1.75 1.56 1.53
N CYS A 93 -0.91 2.53 1.14
CA CYS A 93 -1.21 3.55 0.14
C CYS A 93 -0.20 3.44 -1.01
N PHE A 94 -0.68 3.03 -2.18
CA PHE A 94 0.15 2.85 -3.38
C PHE A 94 -0.03 3.99 -4.40
N ASP A 95 -0.36 5.19 -3.90
CA ASP A 95 -0.41 6.39 -4.73
C ASP A 95 0.95 6.60 -5.43
N LYS A 96 0.92 7.03 -6.69
CA LYS A 96 2.13 7.25 -7.49
C LYS A 96 2.19 8.65 -8.09
N THR A 97 1.32 9.55 -7.65
CA THR A 97 1.16 10.87 -8.26
C THR A 97 1.93 11.96 -7.52
N GLY A 98 2.78 11.59 -6.56
CA GLY A 98 3.47 12.55 -5.68
C GLY A 98 2.52 13.36 -4.81
N SER A 99 1.36 12.78 -4.41
CA SER A 99 0.33 13.51 -3.68
C SER A 99 0.35 13.29 -2.17
N ILE A 100 1.13 12.33 -1.66
CA ILE A 100 1.26 12.03 -0.23
C ILE A 100 1.99 13.19 0.46
N ASP A 101 1.32 13.78 1.44
CA ASP A 101 1.78 14.91 2.24
C ASP A 101 1.58 14.66 3.75
N ASP A 102 2.11 15.57 4.57
CA ASP A 102 2.00 15.51 6.04
C ASP A 102 0.55 15.45 6.53
N ALA A 103 -0.39 16.10 5.82
CA ALA A 103 -1.80 16.12 6.22
C ALA A 103 -2.42 14.73 6.09
N PHE A 104 -2.19 14.07 4.96
CA PHE A 104 -2.59 12.68 4.75
C PHE A 104 -1.94 11.75 5.77
N ALA A 105 -0.64 11.90 6.04
CA ALA A 105 0.04 11.04 7.00
C ALA A 105 -0.48 11.20 8.43
N LYS A 106 -0.79 12.44 8.85
CA LYS A 106 -1.40 12.71 10.16
C LYS A 106 -2.75 12.02 10.28
N GLU A 107 -3.61 12.13 9.26
CA GLU A 107 -4.92 11.48 9.25
C GLU A 107 -4.76 9.95 9.29
N LEU A 108 -3.90 9.39 8.43
CA LEU A 108 -3.67 7.95 8.40
C LEU A 108 -3.11 7.40 9.72
N ALA A 109 -2.21 8.14 10.37
CA ALA A 109 -1.65 7.75 11.66
C ALA A 109 -2.70 7.69 12.79
N THR A 110 -3.83 8.40 12.66
CA THR A 110 -4.93 8.30 13.66
C THR A 110 -5.62 6.94 13.68
N TYR A 111 -5.54 6.18 12.58
CA TYR A 111 -6.05 4.80 12.50
C TYR A 111 -5.16 3.79 13.25
N LYS A 112 -3.96 4.21 13.67
CA LYS A 112 -2.99 3.41 14.44
C LYS A 112 -2.75 1.99 13.90
N PRO A 113 -2.46 1.83 12.60
CA PRO A 113 -2.18 0.51 12.07
C PRO A 113 -0.90 -0.07 12.69
N LEU A 114 -0.80 -1.39 12.82
CA LEU A 114 0.45 -2.04 13.22
C LEU A 114 1.56 -1.77 12.20
N ARG A 115 1.20 -1.71 10.92
CA ARG A 115 2.13 -1.44 9.83
C ARG A 115 1.53 -0.50 8.79
N ALA A 116 2.32 0.47 8.34
CA ALA A 116 1.95 1.39 7.28
C ALA A 116 2.91 1.27 6.09
N VAL A 117 2.37 1.09 4.88
CA VAL A 117 3.17 0.96 3.65
C VAL A 117 2.82 2.03 2.65
N PHE A 118 3.86 2.63 2.09
CA PHE A 118 3.76 3.64 1.05
C PHE A 118 4.58 3.23 -0.18
N ARG A 119 4.15 3.67 -1.36
CA ARG A 119 5.00 3.67 -2.56
C ARG A 119 5.88 4.92 -2.55
N ASP A 120 7.18 4.78 -2.85
CA ASP A 120 8.10 5.92 -2.81
C ASP A 120 7.69 7.07 -3.74
N ALA A 121 7.32 6.75 -4.99
CA ALA A 121 6.80 7.71 -5.97
C ALA A 121 5.48 8.41 -5.55
N GLY A 122 4.85 7.96 -4.45
CA GLY A 122 3.66 8.60 -3.90
C GLY A 122 3.97 9.87 -3.11
N PHE A 123 5.18 10.01 -2.57
CA PHE A 123 5.56 11.18 -1.76
C PHE A 123 5.69 12.43 -2.61
N LYS A 124 5.19 13.55 -2.08
CA LYS A 124 5.35 14.87 -2.70
C LYS A 124 6.81 15.33 -2.75
N GLY A 125 7.65 14.82 -1.85
CA GLY A 125 9.08 15.09 -1.77
C GLY A 125 9.75 14.26 -0.66
N ASP A 126 11.08 14.21 -0.68
CA ASP A 126 11.88 13.48 0.31
C ASP A 126 11.74 14.05 1.73
N ASP A 127 11.47 15.35 1.84
CA ASP A 127 11.16 16.02 3.11
C ASP A 127 9.91 15.42 3.76
N VAL A 128 8.87 15.14 2.97
CA VAL A 128 7.65 14.48 3.44
C VAL A 128 7.94 13.05 3.89
N LYS A 129 8.72 12.28 3.11
CA LYS A 129 9.10 10.91 3.48
C LYS A 129 9.77 10.85 4.86
N ILE A 130 10.71 11.75 5.12
CA ILE A 130 11.38 11.87 6.42
C ILE A 130 10.38 12.28 7.53
N ASN A 131 9.50 13.24 7.23
CA ASN A 131 8.52 13.73 8.20
C ASN A 131 7.49 12.67 8.58
N ILE A 132 7.09 11.80 7.65
CA ILE A 132 6.08 10.76 7.89
C ILE A 132 6.50 9.80 8.99
N GLU A 133 7.76 9.36 9.00
CA GLU A 133 8.25 8.52 10.08
C GLU A 133 8.12 9.22 11.45
N GLN A 134 8.36 10.53 11.51
CA GLN A 134 8.21 11.31 12.74
C GLN A 134 6.75 11.49 13.14
N ILE A 135 5.86 11.74 12.16
CA ILE A 135 4.42 11.84 12.37
C ILE A 135 3.88 10.55 12.98
N PHE A 136 4.24 9.40 12.41
CA PHE A 136 3.85 8.10 12.95
C PHE A 136 4.46 7.86 14.33
N LYS A 137 5.74 8.16 14.57
CA LYS A 137 6.35 8.07 15.92
C LYS A 137 5.61 8.88 16.97
N LEU A 138 5.03 10.03 16.61
CA LEU A 138 4.28 10.88 17.52
C LEU A 138 2.84 10.40 17.75
N LEU A 139 2.13 10.05 16.68
CA LEU A 139 0.68 9.79 16.72
C LEU A 139 0.34 8.30 16.88
N SER A 140 1.20 7.43 16.37
CA SER A 140 1.10 5.97 16.47
C SER A 140 2.49 5.33 16.67
N PRO A 141 3.08 5.46 17.88
CA PRO A 141 4.46 5.04 18.15
C PRO A 141 4.75 3.56 17.90
N GLY A 142 3.71 2.71 17.88
CA GLY A 142 3.81 1.28 17.62
C GLY A 142 3.72 0.90 16.14
N THR A 143 3.49 1.85 15.23
CA THR A 143 3.39 1.57 13.80
C THR A 143 4.77 1.41 13.17
N GLU A 144 4.98 0.29 12.49
CA GLU A 144 6.12 0.09 11.60
C GLU A 144 5.82 0.73 10.23
N VAL A 145 6.61 1.73 9.82
CA VAL A 145 6.46 2.39 8.51
C VAL A 145 7.45 1.80 7.51
N LYS A 146 7.00 1.49 6.29
CA LYS A 146 7.85 1.02 5.19
C LYS A 146 7.49 1.69 3.87
N CYS A 147 8.52 1.99 3.08
CA CYS A 147 8.37 2.47 1.71
C CYS A 147 8.82 1.39 0.72
N LEU A 148 8.08 1.22 -0.37
CA LEU A 148 8.42 0.36 -1.50
C LEU A 148 9.18 1.15 -2.56
#